data_AF-A0A942N5Z3-F1
#
_entry.id   AF-A0A942N5Z3-F1
#
_cell.length_a   1.000
_cell.length_b   1.000
_cell.length_c   1.000
_cell.angle_alpha   90.00
_cell.angle_beta   90.00
_cell.angle_gamma   90.00
#
_symmetry.space_group_name_H-M   'P 1'
#
loop_
_entity.id
_entity.type
_entity.pdbx_description
1 polymer ?
#
loop_
_entity_poly.entity_id
_entity_poly.type
_entity_poly.pdbx_seq_one_letter_code
_entity_poly.pdbx_strand_id
1 'polypeptide(L)'
;MGIETYWVTGFEVKRVTKVDDGAGSWTEQLAKVVDTAGRLRPLNGNEILGNEKLNLITSHRFYCPIIDVVEGDYIYDTVKPRLFEVKFIKNPMDMDDHLEIDCLFKKDHQAFTPVPIPPEEDLEEEE
;
A
#
# COMPACT_ATOMS: atom_id res chain seq x y z
N MET A 1 -15.74 10.34 20.85
CA MET A 1 -15.37 10.61 19.45
C MET A 1 -14.41 9.52 19.05
N GLY A 2 -14.80 8.66 18.11
CA GLY A 2 -13.92 7.60 17.60
C GLY A 2 -12.80 8.18 16.73
N ILE A 3 -11.72 7.42 16.54
CA ILE A 3 -10.63 7.80 15.64
C ILE A 3 -11.11 8.00 14.18
N GLU A 4 -12.22 7.34 13.84
CA GLU A 4 -12.90 7.39 12.55
C GLU A 4 -13.26 8.81 12.11
N THR A 5 -13.54 9.71 13.06
CA THR A 5 -13.88 11.11 12.75
C THR A 5 -12.70 11.87 12.10
N TYR A 6 -11.49 11.34 12.19
CA TYR A 6 -10.29 11.93 11.59
C TYR A 6 -9.80 11.20 10.34
N TRP A 7 -10.58 10.24 9.82
CA TRP A 7 -10.22 9.54 8.60
C TRP A 7 -10.40 10.45 7.38
N VAL A 8 -9.45 10.31 6.46
CA VAL A 8 -9.43 10.98 5.17
C VAL A 8 -9.54 9.90 4.11
N THR A 9 -10.36 10.15 3.09
CA THR A 9 -10.49 9.27 1.92
C THR A 9 -9.37 9.54 0.92
N GLY A 10 -9.07 8.56 0.07
CA GLY A 10 -8.05 8.70 -0.96
C GLY A 10 -6.76 7.95 -0.65
N PHE A 11 -6.84 6.84 0.07
CA PHE A 11 -5.74 5.89 0.18
C PHE A 11 -6.08 4.63 -0.62
N GLU A 12 -5.12 4.16 -1.40
CA GLU A 12 -5.23 2.92 -2.16
C GLU A 12 -4.18 1.93 -1.64
N VAL A 13 -4.59 0.72 -1.30
CA VAL A 13 -3.65 -0.37 -1.05
C VAL A 13 -3.33 -1.03 -2.39
N LYS A 14 -2.04 -1.21 -2.65
CA LYS A 14 -1.49 -1.81 -3.86
C LYS A 14 -0.58 -2.97 -3.47
N ARG A 15 -0.71 -4.08 -4.17
CA ARG A 15 0.10 -5.29 -3.97
C ARG A 15 0.93 -5.57 -5.21
N VAL A 16 2.16 -6.00 -5.00
CA VAL A 16 3.03 -6.41 -6.10
C VAL A 16 2.50 -7.73 -6.66
N THR A 17 2.22 -7.72 -7.95
CA THR A 17 1.78 -8.86 -8.75
C THR A 17 2.79 -9.07 -9.86
N LYS A 18 3.06 -10.33 -10.20
CA LYS A 18 3.94 -10.67 -11.32
C LYS A 18 3.07 -10.90 -12.54
N VAL A 19 3.32 -10.13 -13.58
CA VAL A 19 2.66 -10.25 -14.87
C VAL A 19 3.68 -10.77 -15.87
N ASP A 20 3.31 -11.82 -16.59
CA ASP A 20 4.12 -12.34 -17.69
C ASP A 20 4.15 -11.29 -18.81
N ASP A 21 5.35 -10.93 -19.26
CA ASP A 21 5.54 -9.97 -20.35
C ASP A 21 5.43 -10.60 -21.74
N GLY A 22 5.13 -11.89 -21.83
CA GLY A 22 5.01 -12.63 -23.09
C GLY A 22 6.35 -12.87 -23.78
N ALA A 23 7.46 -12.38 -23.22
CA ALA A 23 8.83 -12.59 -23.71
C ALA A 23 9.60 -13.59 -22.83
N GLY A 24 8.91 -14.31 -21.94
CA GLY A 24 9.51 -15.27 -21.01
C GLY A 24 10.13 -14.62 -19.78
N SER A 25 9.77 -13.38 -19.48
CA SER A 25 10.21 -12.63 -18.30
C SER A 25 9.00 -12.18 -17.47
N TRP A 26 9.23 -11.97 -16.17
CA TRP A 26 8.18 -11.57 -15.23
C TRP A 26 8.38 -10.10 -14.88
N THR A 27 7.39 -9.27 -15.20
CA THR A 27 7.38 -7.88 -14.77
C THR A 27 6.59 -7.73 -13.48
N GLU A 28 7.17 -7.06 -12.49
CA GLU A 28 6.47 -6.73 -11.25
C GLU A 28 5.60 -5.49 -11.45
N GLN A 29 4.31 -5.62 -11.18
CA GLN A 29 3.31 -4.57 -11.30
C GLN A 29 2.55 -4.38 -10.00
N LEU A 30 2.26 -3.12 -9.65
CA LEU A 30 1.44 -2.78 -8.48
C LEU A 30 -0.04 -2.82 -8.84
N ALA A 31 -0.69 -3.94 -8.56
CA ALA A 31 -2.13 -4.06 -8.71
C ALA A 31 -2.84 -3.38 -7.52
N LYS A 32 -3.90 -2.62 -7.81
CA LYS A 32 -4.77 -2.07 -6.77
C LYS A 32 -5.57 -3.19 -6.13
N VAL A 33 -5.50 -3.30 -4.81
CA VAL A 33 -6.23 -4.30 -4.02
C VAL A 33 -7.53 -3.71 -3.50
N VAL A 34 -7.44 -2.62 -2.73
CA VAL A 34 -8.60 -2.03 -2.05
C VAL A 34 -8.44 -0.53 -1.86
N ASP A 35 -9.54 0.20 -1.96
CA ASP A 35 -9.65 1.59 -1.53
C ASP A 35 -9.93 1.66 -0.03
N THR A 36 -9.20 2.50 0.69
CA THR A 36 -9.41 2.69 2.12
C THR A 36 -9.45 4.16 2.49
N ALA A 37 -10.18 4.44 3.57
CA ALA A 37 -10.04 5.68 4.30
C ALA A 37 -9.08 5.47 5.47
N GLY A 38 -8.44 6.52 5.93
CA GLY A 38 -7.57 6.42 7.09
C GLY A 38 -6.88 7.71 7.44
N ARG A 39 -5.99 7.65 8.43
CA ARG A 39 -5.20 8.79 8.86
C ARG A 39 -3.73 8.41 8.87
N LEU A 40 -2.94 9.12 8.07
CA LEU A 40 -1.49 9.00 8.08
C LEU A 40 -0.87 10.00 9.07
N ARG A 41 0.03 9.53 9.92
CA ARG A 41 0.79 10.35 10.87
C ARG A 41 2.28 10.02 10.77
N PRO A 42 3.20 11.01 10.77
CA PRO A 42 4.62 10.72 10.94
C PRO A 42 4.89 10.14 12.34
N LEU A 43 5.80 9.17 12.42
CA LEU A 43 6.25 8.61 13.70
C LEU A 43 7.10 9.63 14.46
N ASN A 44 7.00 9.62 15.79
CA ASN A 44 7.86 10.42 16.65
C ASN A 44 9.20 9.71 16.87
N GLY A 45 10.26 10.45 17.25
CA GLY A 45 11.60 9.89 17.44
C GLY A 45 11.67 8.69 18.40
N ASN A 46 10.86 8.69 19.47
CA ASN A 46 10.77 7.54 20.38
C ASN A 46 10.18 6.29 19.74
N GLU A 47 9.22 6.44 18.83
CA GLU A 47 8.58 5.32 18.13
C GLU A 47 9.54 4.77 17.05
N ILE A 48 10.25 5.66 16.36
CA ILE A 48 11.30 5.28 15.40
C ILE A 48 12.38 4.47 16.12
N LEU A 49 12.88 4.95 17.27
CA LEU A 49 13.87 4.22 18.07
C LEU A 49 13.33 2.87 18.59
N GLY A 50 12.02 2.79 18.87
CA GLY A 50 11.34 1.55 19.24
C GLY A 50 11.34 0.54 18.09
N ASN A 51 11.03 1.00 16.87
CA ASN A 51 10.98 0.16 15.68
C ASN A 51 12.39 -0.21 15.18
N GLU A 52 13.38 0.67 15.31
CA GLU A 52 14.79 0.37 15.03
C GLU A 52 15.34 -0.74 15.93
N LYS A 53 14.92 -0.81 17.20
CA LYS A 53 15.27 -1.94 18.08
C LYS A 53 14.70 -3.27 17.59
N LEU A 54 13.63 -3.23 16.81
CA LEU A 54 13.02 -4.37 16.13
C LEU A 54 13.58 -4.58 14.71
N ASN A 55 14.60 -3.80 14.31
CA ASN A 55 15.16 -3.74 12.96
C ASN A 55 14.13 -3.36 11.87
N LEU A 56 13.07 -2.65 12.24
CA LEU A 56 12.05 -2.15 11.32
C LEU A 56 12.35 -0.69 10.96
N ILE A 57 12.61 -0.43 9.69
CA ILE A 57 12.78 0.94 9.16
C ILE A 57 11.40 1.47 8.80
N THR A 58 10.86 2.35 9.62
CA THR A 58 9.50 2.91 9.49
C THR A 58 9.54 4.42 9.66
N SER A 59 8.71 5.15 8.92
CA SER A 59 8.64 6.62 9.02
C SER A 59 7.26 7.17 9.34
N HIS A 60 6.19 6.45 9.01
CA HIS A 60 4.82 6.87 9.22
C HIS A 60 4.00 5.74 9.85
N ARG A 61 2.95 6.09 10.58
CA ARG A 61 1.90 5.18 11.04
C ARG A 61 0.60 5.55 10.36
N PHE A 62 -0.06 4.56 9.78
CA PHE A 62 -1.36 4.68 9.14
C PHE A 62 -2.43 4.01 10.00
N TYR A 63 -3.49 4.75 10.27
CA TYR A 63 -4.66 4.25 11.00
C TYR A 63 -5.79 4.04 10.01
N CYS A 64 -6.31 2.82 9.89
CA CYS A 64 -7.36 2.49 8.93
C CYS A 64 -8.37 1.51 9.52
N PRO A 65 -9.57 1.37 8.93
CA PRO A 65 -10.46 0.27 9.27
C PRO A 65 -9.78 -1.09 8.98
N ILE A 66 -10.38 -2.16 9.46
CA ILE A 66 -9.93 -3.51 9.16
C ILE A 66 -10.12 -3.77 7.67
N ILE A 67 -9.00 -3.94 6.97
CA ILE A 67 -8.92 -4.17 5.53
C ILE A 67 -7.95 -5.32 5.26
N ASP A 68 -8.06 -5.95 4.10
CA ASP A 68 -7.06 -6.94 3.65
C ASP A 68 -5.79 -6.20 3.22
N VAL A 69 -4.83 -6.17 4.13
CA VAL A 69 -3.49 -5.61 3.92
C VAL A 69 -2.48 -6.56 4.54
N VAL A 70 -1.40 -6.80 3.82
CA VAL A 70 -0.30 -7.66 4.28
C VAL A 70 1.02 -6.90 4.31
N GLU A 71 1.98 -7.42 5.07
CA GLU A 71 3.34 -6.87 5.09
C GLU A 71 3.97 -6.98 3.69
N GLY A 72 4.58 -5.89 3.22
CA GLY A 72 5.08 -5.76 1.85
C GLY A 72 4.11 -5.14 0.86
N ASP A 73 2.84 -4.93 1.23
CA ASP A 73 1.92 -4.11 0.43
C ASP A 73 2.35 -2.64 0.44
N TYR A 74 1.77 -1.85 -0.46
CA TYR A 74 2.03 -0.43 -0.60
C TYR A 74 0.74 0.37 -0.41
N ILE A 75 0.80 1.40 0.42
CA ILE A 75 -0.27 2.38 0.59
C ILE A 75 0.07 3.60 -0.27
N TYR A 76 -0.81 3.93 -1.21
CA TYR A 76 -0.70 5.08 -2.07
C TYR A 76 -1.71 6.15 -1.66
N ASP A 77 -1.23 7.35 -1.36
CA ASP A 77 -2.07 8.52 -1.10
C ASP A 77 -2.41 9.20 -2.43
N THR A 78 -3.68 9.17 -2.84
CA THR A 78 -4.17 9.77 -4.09
C THR A 78 -4.34 11.28 -3.99
N VAL A 79 -4.49 11.81 -2.77
CA VAL A 79 -4.62 13.25 -2.51
C VAL A 79 -3.24 13.92 -2.56
N LYS A 80 -2.23 13.26 -2.00
CA LYS A 80 -0.82 13.66 -2.07
C LYS A 80 -0.02 12.50 -2.63
N PRO A 81 0.30 12.48 -3.94
CA PRO A 81 0.90 11.32 -4.62
C PRO A 81 2.21 10.91 -3.93
N ARG A 82 2.07 9.94 -3.03
CA ARG A 82 3.12 9.46 -2.12
C ARG A 82 2.86 7.98 -1.88
N LEU A 83 3.93 7.21 -1.92
CA LEU A 83 3.89 5.77 -1.72
C LEU A 83 4.54 5.40 -0.39
N PHE A 84 3.87 4.53 0.35
CA PHE A 84 4.32 4.06 1.65
C PHE A 84 4.33 2.53 1.64
N GLU A 85 5.49 1.92 1.87
CA GLU A 85 5.60 0.46 1.98
C GLU A 85 5.15 0.02 3.39
N VAL A 86 4.26 -0.95 3.47
CA VAL A 86 3.80 -1.55 4.72
C VAL A 86 4.90 -2.44 5.28
N LYS A 87 5.42 -2.10 6.45
CA LYS A 87 6.51 -2.86 7.10
C LYS A 87 6.02 -3.74 8.22
N PHE A 88 5.04 -3.25 8.98
CA PHE A 88 4.53 -3.98 10.12
C PHE A 88 3.08 -3.61 10.35
N ILE A 89 2.24 -4.63 10.56
CA ILE A 89 0.82 -4.44 10.86
C ILE A 89 0.62 -4.75 12.32
N LYS A 90 0.28 -3.72 13.10
CA LYS A 90 -0.05 -3.86 14.50
C LYS A 90 -1.57 -3.92 14.63
N ASN A 91 -2.06 -5.05 15.13
CA ASN A 91 -3.43 -5.19 15.61
C ASN A 91 -3.38 -5.07 17.15
N PRO A 92 -3.55 -3.87 17.72
CA PRO A 92 -3.26 -3.65 19.12
C PRO A 92 -4.18 -4.41 20.08
N MET A 93 -5.39 -4.88 19.70
CA MET A 93 -6.32 -5.45 20.68
C MET A 93 -7.40 -6.44 20.23
N ASP A 94 -7.51 -6.92 18.98
CA ASP A 94 -8.62 -7.85 18.60
C ASP A 94 -10.03 -7.34 19.03
N MET A 95 -10.16 -6.02 19.19
CA MET A 95 -11.37 -5.30 19.60
C MET A 95 -12.00 -4.56 18.41
N ASP A 96 -11.68 -4.99 17.19
CA ASP A 96 -12.35 -4.67 15.92
C ASP A 96 -12.45 -3.20 15.45
N ASP A 97 -11.90 -2.21 16.16
CA ASP A 97 -12.15 -0.81 15.78
C ASP A 97 -11.23 -0.24 14.68
N HIS A 98 -9.95 -0.64 14.59
CA HIS A 98 -9.00 -0.15 13.58
C HIS A 98 -7.67 -0.90 13.57
N LEU A 99 -6.95 -0.82 12.45
CA LEU A 99 -5.57 -1.29 12.28
C LEU A 99 -4.58 -0.14 12.43
N GLU A 100 -3.44 -0.43 13.07
CA GLU A 100 -2.27 0.45 13.11
C GLU A 100 -1.16 -0.12 12.22
N ILE A 101 -0.83 0.56 11.14
CA ILE A 101 0.14 0.05 10.17
C ILE A 101 1.36 0.95 10.19
N ASP A 102 2.52 0.38 10.50
CA ASP A 102 3.79 1.09 10.40
C ASP A 102 4.34 0.95 8.99
N CYS A 103 4.55 2.11 8.36
CA CYS A 103 4.91 2.23 6.96
C CYS A 103 6.21 2.99 6.77
N LEU A 104 6.91 2.67 5.68
CA LEU A 104 8.09 3.35 5.22
C LEU A 104 7.76 4.19 3.97
N PHE A 105 7.93 5.50 4.09
CA PHE A 105 7.84 6.41 2.94
C PHE A 105 8.90 6.07 1.88
N LYS A 106 8.45 5.78 0.65
CA LYS A 106 9.30 5.60 -0.52
C LYS A 106 9.35 6.92 -1.29
N LYS A 107 10.52 7.57 -1.25
CA LYS A 107 10.76 8.84 -1.94
C LYS A 107 10.86 8.64 -3.47
N ASP A 108 11.33 7.48 -3.89
CA ASP A 108 11.32 7.07 -5.28
C ASP A 108 9.91 6.60 -5.67
N HIS A 109 9.11 7.54 -6.17
CA HIS A 109 8.20 7.22 -7.25
C HIS A 109 9.05 6.87 -8.48
N GLN A 110 9.64 5.68 -8.49
CA GLN A 110 9.82 5.04 -9.78
C GLN A 110 8.40 4.81 -10.28
N ALA A 111 7.98 5.63 -11.23
CA ALA A 111 6.75 5.44 -11.95
C ALA A 111 6.85 4.05 -12.56
N PHE A 112 6.28 3.05 -11.87
CA PHE A 112 5.98 1.77 -12.47
C PHE A 112 4.89 2.09 -13.48
N THR A 113 5.34 2.35 -14.71
CA THR A 113 4.47 2.66 -15.84
C THR A 113 3.41 1.57 -15.89
N PRO A 114 2.11 1.92 -15.94
CA PRO A 114 1.15 0.94 -16.41
C PRO A 114 1.65 0.53 -17.80
N VAL A 115 2.07 -0.72 -17.94
CA VAL A 115 2.32 -1.27 -19.27
C VAL A 115 0.98 -1.12 -19.99
N PRO A 116 0.94 -0.50 -21.18
CA PRO A 116 -0.29 -0.45 -21.95
C PRO A 116 -0.79 -1.88 -22.06
N ILE A 117 -2.01 -2.13 -21.58
CA ILE A 117 -2.72 -3.38 -21.84
C ILE A 117 -2.60 -3.55 -23.36
N PRO A 118 -1.97 -4.63 -23.85
CA PRO A 118 -1.94 -4.86 -25.29
C PRO A 118 -3.40 -4.80 -25.76
N PRO A 119 -3.72 -4.03 -26.82
CA PRO A 119 -5.07 -4.08 -27.36
C PRO A 119 -5.40 -5.56 -27.56
N GLU A 120 -6.56 -5.99 -27.05
CA GLU A 120 -7.06 -7.33 -27.29
C GLU A 120 -6.93 -7.54 -28.80
N GLU A 121 -5.98 -8.39 -29.23
CA GLU A 121 -5.86 -8.75 -30.63
C GLU A 121 -7.23 -9.31 -30.99
N ASP A 122 -7.93 -8.55 -31.84
CA ASP A 122 -9.15 -8.99 -32.51
C ASP A 122 -8.86 -10.41 -33.01
N LEU A 123 -9.43 -11.40 -32.33
CA LEU A 123 -9.56 -12.74 -32.88
C LEU A 123 -10.48 -12.56 -34.09
N GLU A 124 -9.87 -12.27 -35.23
CA GLU A 124 -10.46 -12.49 -36.54
C GLU A 124 -10.85 -13.97 -36.54
N GLU A 125 -12.12 -14.23 -36.23
CA GLU A 125 -12.79 -15.46 -36.64
C GLU A 125 -12.83 -15.42 -38.18
N GLU A 126 -11.73 -15.88 -38.79
CA GLU A 126 -11.77 -16.40 -40.14
C GLU A 126 -12.59 -17.70 -40.16
N GLU A 127 -13.52 -17.73 -41.12
CA GLU A 127 -14.41 -18.80 -41.61
C GLU A 127 -15.80 -18.99 -40.97
#